data_AF-A0A3C1BMX9-F1
#
_entry.id   AF-A0A3C1BMX9-F1
#
_cell.length_a   1.000
_cell.length_b   1.000
_cell.length_c   1.000
_cell.angle_alpha   90.00
_cell.angle_beta   90.00
_cell.angle_gamma   90.00
#
_symmetry.space_group_name_H-M   'P 1'
#
loop_
_entity.id
_entity.type
_entity.pdbx_description
1 polymer ?
#
loop_
_entity_poly.entity_id
_entity_poly.type
_entity_poly.pdbx_seq_one_letter_code
_entity_poly.pdbx_strand_id
1 'polypeptide(L)' 'SDMEGVDVARIDELIAKRARARATRDFDAADAARDALGDMGVSIEDTPDGTIWRLAPTRGTR' A
#
# COMPACT_ATOMS: atom_id res chain seq x y z
N SER A 1 -15.78 -10.48 -15.60
CA SER A 1 -15.70 -10.24 -14.16
C SER A 1 -14.25 -9.95 -13.88
N ASP A 2 -13.85 -8.69 -14.04
CA ASP A 2 -12.45 -8.31 -14.24
C ASP A 2 -12.04 -7.29 -13.17
N MET A 3 -12.47 -7.54 -11.94
CA MET A 3 -12.06 -6.86 -10.71
C MET A 3 -11.81 -7.89 -9.59
N GLU A 4 -11.60 -9.15 -9.94
CA GLU A 4 -11.14 -10.20 -9.02
C GLU A 4 -9.61 -10.12 -8.95
N GLY A 5 -9.08 -9.50 -7.90
CA GLY A 5 -7.65 -9.53 -7.63
C GLY A 5 -6.87 -8.29 -8.03
N VAL A 6 -7.38 -7.07 -7.76
CA VAL A 6 -6.41 -6.12 -7.20
C VAL A 6 -5.85 -6.82 -5.97
N ASP A 7 -4.53 -7.06 -5.93
CA ASP A 7 -3.88 -7.88 -4.92
C ASP A 7 -3.98 -7.23 -3.53
N VAL A 8 -5.18 -7.17 -2.96
CA VAL A 8 -5.45 -6.67 -1.61
C VAL A 8 -4.58 -7.41 -0.62
N ALA A 9 -4.36 -8.72 -0.84
CA ALA A 9 -3.41 -9.51 -0.07
C ALA A 9 -1.99 -8.94 -0.14
N ARG A 10 -1.52 -8.56 -1.34
CA ARG A 10 -0.20 -7.96 -1.51
C ARG A 10 -0.10 -6.57 -0.89
N ILE A 11 -1.19 -5.80 -0.96
CA ILE A 11 -1.27 -4.49 -0.33
C ILE A 11 -1.18 -4.61 1.19
N ASP A 12 -1.95 -5.53 1.76
CA ASP A 12 -1.95 -5.82 3.19
C ASP A 12 -0.57 -6.28 3.68
N GLU A 13 0.09 -7.16 2.91
CA GLU A 13 1.49 -7.55 3.16
C GLU A 13 2.45 -6.36 3.18
N LEU A 14 2.36 -5.46 2.20
CA LEU A 14 3.23 -4.29 2.10
C LEU A 14 2.97 -3.29 3.23
N ILE A 15 1.71 -3.12 3.64
CA ILE A 15 1.34 -2.28 4.79
C ILE A 15 1.87 -2.88 6.09
N ALA A 16 1.70 -4.18 6.29
CA ALA A 16 2.24 -4.88 7.44
C ALA A 16 3.77 -4.81 7.46
N LYS A 17 4.43 -4.94 6.30
CA LYS A 17 5.88 -4.78 6.15
C LYS A 17 6.31 -3.36 6.53
N ARG A 18 5.62 -2.33 6.04
CA ARG A 18 5.87 -0.93 6.42
C ARG A 18 5.71 -0.70 7.91
N ALA A 19 4.66 -1.22 8.54
CA ALA A 19 4.41 -1.08 9.98
C ALA A 19 5.51 -1.75 10.81
N ARG A 20 5.94 -2.96 10.43
CA ARG A 20 7.07 -3.65 11.05
C ARG A 20 8.38 -2.87 10.87
N ALA A 21 8.65 -2.39 9.66
CA ALA A 21 9.83 -1.60 9.36
C ALA A 21 9.89 -0.31 10.20
N ARG A 22 8.75 0.40 10.34
CA ARG A 22 8.62 1.54 11.26
C ARG A 22 8.91 1.15 12.71
N ALA A 23 8.39 0.00 13.18
CA ALA A 23 8.63 -0.48 14.53
C ALA A 23 10.10 -0.85 14.78
N THR A 24 10.79 -1.39 13.78
CA THR A 24 12.23 -1.70 13.84
C THR A 24 13.13 -0.50 13.49
N ARG A 25 12.55 0.68 13.24
CA ARG A 25 13.25 1.90 12.79
C ARG A 25 14.02 1.71 11.48
N ASP A 26 13.57 0.76 10.67
CA ASP A 26 14.03 0.50 9.31
C ASP A 26 13.27 1.41 8.35
N PHE A 27 13.76 2.64 8.21
CA PHE A 27 13.12 3.63 7.34
C PHE A 27 13.27 3.27 5.87
N ASP A 28 14.35 2.59 5.49
CA ASP A 28 14.63 2.16 4.12
C ASP A 28 13.59 1.14 3.65
N ALA A 29 13.33 0.10 4.46
CA ALA A 29 12.30 -0.89 4.16
C ALA A 29 10.88 -0.30 4.19
N ALA A 30 10.63 0.72 5.02
CA ALA A 30 9.35 1.41 5.07
C ALA A 30 9.10 2.25 3.80
N ASP A 31 10.12 2.91 3.27
CA ASP A 31 10.05 3.67 2.02
C ASP A 31 9.88 2.74 0.82
N ALA A 32 10.67 1.65 0.76
CA ALA A 32 10.54 0.66 -0.31
C ALA A 32 9.13 0.04 -0.38
N ALA A 33 8.49 -0.19 0.77
CA ALA A 33 7.11 -0.68 0.81
C ALA A 33 6.09 0.39 0.35
N ARG A 34 6.35 1.67 0.64
CA ARG A 34 5.52 2.79 0.17
C ARG A 34 5.60 2.95 -1.35
N ASP A 35 6.80 2.89 -1.92
CA ASP A 35 7.00 2.99 -3.37
C ASP A 35 6.34 1.82 -4.10
N ALA A 36 6.51 0.59 -3.61
CA ALA A 36 5.85 -0.59 -4.20
C ALA A 36 4.31 -0.46 -4.20
N LEU A 37 3.74 0.16 -3.16
CA LEU A 37 2.31 0.46 -3.11
C LEU A 37 1.92 1.54 -4.13
N GLY A 38 2.72 2.60 -4.25
CA GLY A 38 2.55 3.64 -5.26
C GLY A 38 2.57 3.10 -6.70
N ASP A 39 3.50 2.19 -7.00
CA ASP A 39 3.64 1.53 -8.31
C ASP A 39 2.40 0.69 -8.67
N MET A 40 1.74 0.11 -7.66
CA MET A 40 0.47 -0.61 -7.81
C MET A 40 -0.74 0.32 -7.96
N GLY A 41 -0.53 1.64 -7.94
CA GLY A 41 -1.60 2.64 -7.90
C GLY A 41 -2.30 2.72 -6.54
N VAL A 42 -1.62 2.33 -5.46
CA VAL A 42 -2.15 2.35 -4.10
C VAL A 42 -1.60 3.58 -3.39
N SER A 43 -2.49 4.45 -2.95
CA SER A 43 -2.12 5.63 -2.17
C SER A 43 -2.30 5.33 -0.69
N ILE A 44 -1.21 5.40 0.09
CA ILE A 44 -1.25 5.28 1.55
C ILE A 44 -1.30 6.66 2.19
N GLU A 45 -2.24 6.83 3.11
CA GLU A 45 -2.40 7.98 3.99
C GLU A 45 -2.17 7.54 5.43
N ASP A 46 -1.16 8.14 6.07
CA ASP A 46 -0.88 7.91 7.48
C ASP A 46 -1.64 8.94 8.31
N THR A 47 -2.55 8.49 9.16
CA THR A 47 -3.33 9.34 10.05
C THR A 47 -2.99 8.99 11.50
N PRO A 48 -3.19 9.91 12.46
CA PRO A 48 -2.98 9.60 13.88
C PRO A 48 -3.89 8.48 14.40
N ASP A 49 -4.99 8.17 13.70
CA ASP A 49 -5.93 7.08 14.04
C ASP A 49 -5.48 5.74 13.42
N GLY A 50 -4.65 5.76 12.37
CA GLY A 50 -4.15 4.58 11.70
C GLY A 50 -3.67 4.83 10.26
N THR A 51 -3.17 3.77 9.62
CA THR A 51 -2.79 3.81 8.20
C THR A 51 -4.00 3.44 7.33
N ILE A 52 -4.46 4.38 6.51
CA ILE A 52 -5.54 4.19 5.54
C ILE A 52 -4.91 4.06 4.16
N TRP A 53 -5.37 3.12 3.35
CA TRP A 53 -4.93 2.98 1.96
C TRP A 53 -6.13 3.01 1.02
N ARG A 54 -5.94 3.57 -0.17
CA ARG A 54 -6.94 3.55 -1.23
C ARG A 54 -6.29 3.15 -2.55
N LEU A 55 -7.00 2.31 -3.28
CA LEU A 55 -6.71 2.07 -4.69
C LEU A 55 -7.05 3.36 -5.44
N ALA A 56 -6.07 3.98 -6.08
CA ALA A 56 -6.37 4.97 -7.09
C ALA A 56 -7.20 4.24 -8.15
N PRO A 57 -8.41 4.72 -8.48
CA PRO A 57 -9.19 4.07 -9.52
C PRO A 57 -8.35 4.12 -10.78
N THR A 58 -7.82 2.96 -11.19
CA THR A 58 -7.29 2.80 -12.53
C THR A 58 -8.48 3.16 -13.40
N ARG A 59 -8.38 4.30 -14.09
CA ARG A 59 -9.45 4.78 -14.94
C ARG A 59 -9.50 3.79 -16.07
N GLY A 60 -10.37 2.79 -15.93
CA GLY A 60 -10.71 1.86 -16.99
C GLY A 60 -11.24 2.68 -18.14
N THR A 61 -10.35 3.03 -19.06
CA THR A 61 -10.73 3.47 -20.39
C THR A 61 -11.45 2.27 -21.00
N ARG A 62 -12.77 2.39 -21.07
CA ARG A 62 -13.53 1.73 -22.11
C ARG A 62 -13.80 2.73 -23.21
#